data_AF-A0A4W3JTW5-F1
#
_entry.id   AF-A0A4W3JTW5-F1
#
_cell.length_a   1.000
_cell.length_b   1.000
_cell.length_c   1.000
_cell.angle_alpha   90.00
_cell.angle_beta   90.00
_cell.angle_gamma   90.00
#
_symmetry.space_group_name_H-M   'P 1'
#
loop_
_entity.id
_entity.type
_entity.pdbx_description
1 polymer ?
#
loop_
_entity_poly.entity_id
_entity_poly.type
_entity_poly.pdbx_seq_one_letter_code
_entity_poly.pdbx_strand_id
1 'polypeptide(L)'
;MAYGKTGKLAVELSVIGLMLGTSMAFFAVINELGANLVQVVSGSSATPWQRALLLVMITTLGVLPLSLQRNMSNSMLWLLISLIFYTPFVFMLLARCLDTVSSGRLATPQIRLWHWSGITTCLPIFGSMFICQPQVLPMYFSLKERSVERMELAFKQAITISCTFYTIVGLCGYIPLPQTVPGNILATLPSTTAIDYVRLMFLFSMVMSFPLVVLPCRQAINTLLFEQQREDGTFSVSGDMPRQRHVIVTVLVVFSTMTVGALVQDGMITDVSPSKIYNQFTLQYVLCRFC
;
A
#
# COMPACT_ATOMS: atom_id res chain seq x y z
N MET A 1 -2.30 -15.34 25.32
CA MET A 1 -1.77 -16.42 24.47
C MET A 1 -2.78 -17.56 24.48
N ALA A 2 -3.69 -17.65 23.50
CA ALA A 2 -4.83 -18.60 23.53
C ALA A 2 -4.83 -19.63 22.38
N TYR A 3 -3.79 -19.65 21.51
CA TYR A 3 -3.85 -20.34 20.22
C TYR A 3 -2.74 -21.40 19.96
N GLY A 4 -1.90 -21.70 20.95
CA GLY A 4 -0.81 -22.67 20.81
C GLY A 4 0.26 -22.29 19.76
N LYS A 5 1.24 -23.18 19.52
CA LYS A 5 2.31 -22.97 18.52
C LYS A 5 1.75 -22.85 17.10
N THR A 6 0.78 -23.67 16.75
CA THR A 6 0.16 -23.69 15.41
C THR A 6 -0.62 -22.41 15.11
N GLY A 7 -1.37 -21.87 16.06
CA GLY A 7 -2.10 -20.63 15.82
C GLY A 7 -1.21 -19.39 15.83
N LYS A 8 -0.09 -19.40 16.57
CA LYS A 8 0.96 -18.37 16.41
C LYS A 8 1.53 -18.39 14.98
N LEU A 9 1.90 -19.56 14.48
CA LEU A 9 2.40 -19.74 13.12
C LEU A 9 1.40 -19.26 12.06
N ALA A 10 0.13 -19.61 12.21
CA ALA A 10 -0.93 -19.21 11.27
C ALA A 10 -1.10 -17.68 11.21
N VAL A 11 -1.05 -16.99 12.35
CA VAL A 11 -1.13 -15.51 12.41
C VAL A 11 0.10 -14.88 11.76
N GLU A 12 1.30 -15.37 12.07
CA GLU A 12 2.54 -14.84 11.50
C GLU A 12 2.60 -15.02 9.98
N LEU A 13 2.20 -16.19 9.47
CA LEU A 13 2.11 -16.47 8.04
C LEU A 13 1.08 -15.56 7.34
N SER A 14 -0.07 -15.32 7.99
CA SER A 14 -1.10 -14.43 7.47
C SER A 14 -0.62 -12.98 7.38
N VAL A 15 0.10 -12.50 8.39
CA VAL A 15 0.70 -11.15 8.40
C VAL A 15 1.76 -11.01 7.31
N ILE A 16 2.60 -12.03 7.09
CA ILE A 16 3.61 -12.00 6.02
C ILE A 16 2.93 -11.97 4.65
N GLY A 17 1.96 -12.86 4.42
CA GLY A 17 1.20 -12.88 3.16
C GLY A 17 0.54 -11.54 2.86
N LEU A 18 -0.05 -10.91 3.88
CA LEU A 18 -0.64 -9.58 3.75
C LEU A 18 0.42 -8.51 3.39
N MET A 19 1.54 -8.45 4.11
CA MET A 19 2.56 -7.43 3.88
C MET A 19 3.22 -7.59 2.50
N LEU A 20 3.49 -8.84 2.08
CA LEU A 20 3.97 -9.13 0.73
C LEU A 20 2.95 -8.71 -0.33
N GLY A 21 1.66 -8.99 -0.10
CA GLY A 21 0.57 -8.53 -0.97
C GLY A 21 0.51 -7.01 -1.09
N THR A 22 0.65 -6.27 0.02
CA THR A 22 0.71 -4.80 0.00
C THR A 22 1.94 -4.31 -0.78
N SER A 23 3.11 -4.92 -0.59
CA SER A 23 4.33 -4.55 -1.32
C SER A 23 4.21 -4.81 -2.82
N MET A 24 3.63 -5.95 -3.21
CA MET A 24 3.32 -6.27 -4.61
C MET A 24 2.37 -5.25 -5.21
N ALA A 25 1.32 -4.87 -4.46
CA ALA A 25 0.45 -3.79 -4.85
C ALA A 25 1.29 -2.53 -5.08
N PHE A 26 2.08 -2.03 -4.13
CA PHE A 26 2.89 -0.82 -4.33
C PHE A 26 3.70 -0.80 -5.64
N PHE A 27 4.33 -1.93 -6.00
CA PHE A 27 5.05 -2.00 -7.28
C PHE A 27 4.14 -1.93 -8.52
N ALA A 28 2.92 -2.47 -8.47
CA ALA A 28 1.99 -2.44 -9.61
C ALA A 28 1.56 -1.01 -10.01
N VAL A 29 1.15 -0.12 -9.10
CA VAL A 29 0.86 1.29 -9.48
C VAL A 29 2.11 2.11 -9.66
N ILE A 30 3.22 1.81 -9.00
CA ILE A 30 4.50 2.44 -9.39
C ILE A 30 4.79 2.14 -10.86
N ASN A 31 4.58 0.91 -11.30
CA ASN A 31 4.78 0.51 -12.70
C ASN A 31 3.71 1.10 -13.65
N GLU A 32 2.43 1.16 -13.23
CA GLU A 32 1.35 1.79 -13.99
C GLU A 32 1.53 3.31 -14.16
N LEU A 33 1.78 4.03 -13.07
CA LEU A 33 2.02 5.48 -13.10
C LEU A 33 3.36 5.82 -13.72
N GLY A 34 4.39 4.99 -13.48
CA GLY A 34 5.68 5.11 -14.13
C GLY A 34 5.54 5.05 -15.65
N ALA A 35 4.73 4.14 -16.19
CA ALA A 35 4.46 4.06 -17.62
C ALA A 35 3.79 5.33 -18.17
N ASN A 36 2.85 5.93 -17.43
CA ASN A 36 2.23 7.21 -17.81
C ASN A 36 3.25 8.35 -17.83
N LEU A 37 4.19 8.40 -16.88
CA LEU A 37 5.25 9.41 -16.87
C LEU A 37 6.22 9.23 -18.06
N VAL A 38 6.55 8.00 -18.43
CA VAL A 38 7.39 7.72 -19.61
C VAL A 38 6.71 8.17 -20.89
N GLN A 39 5.38 7.99 -21.01
CA GLN A 39 4.62 8.47 -22.16
C GLN A 39 4.66 9.99 -22.29
N VAL A 40 4.55 10.71 -21.17
CA VAL A 40 4.64 12.18 -21.15
C VAL A 40 6.03 12.67 -21.57
N VAL A 41 7.09 12.01 -21.09
CA VAL A 41 8.48 12.41 -21.41
C VAL A 41 8.90 12.00 -22.81
N SER A 42 8.51 10.82 -23.27
CA SER A 42 8.98 10.23 -24.54
C SER A 42 8.07 10.55 -25.73
N GLY A 43 6.84 11.01 -25.50
CA GLY A 43 5.84 11.26 -26.56
C GLY A 43 5.31 10.01 -27.26
N SER A 44 5.81 8.82 -26.90
CA SER A 44 5.43 7.52 -27.45
C SER A 44 5.00 6.56 -26.34
N SER A 45 4.18 5.56 -26.67
CA SER A 45 3.81 4.49 -25.73
C SER A 45 5.05 3.82 -25.13
N ALA A 46 5.07 3.69 -23.80
CA ALA A 46 6.20 3.12 -23.08
C ALA A 46 6.42 1.65 -23.49
N THR A 47 7.61 1.34 -24.03
CA THR A 47 7.96 -0.04 -24.36
C THR A 47 8.06 -0.88 -23.07
N PRO A 48 7.76 -2.20 -23.11
CA PRO A 48 7.86 -3.07 -21.94
C PRO A 48 9.24 -3.00 -21.26
N TRP A 49 10.30 -2.89 -22.07
CA TRP A 49 11.66 -2.72 -21.58
C TRP A 49 11.89 -1.41 -20.82
N GLN A 50 11.37 -0.28 -21.32
CA GLN A 50 11.46 1.01 -20.62
C GLN A 50 10.70 0.99 -19.28
N ARG A 51 9.55 0.31 -19.23
CA ARG A 51 8.76 0.15 -18.00
C ARG A 51 9.52 -0.66 -16.96
N ALA A 52 10.07 -1.81 -17.37
CA ALA A 52 10.90 -2.66 -16.51
C ALA A 52 12.14 -1.91 -15.98
N LEU A 53 12.85 -1.20 -16.86
CA LEU A 53 14.02 -0.39 -16.47
C LEU A 53 13.64 0.70 -15.45
N LEU A 54 12.54 1.43 -15.68
CA LEU A 54 12.10 2.48 -14.76
C LEU A 54 11.70 1.91 -13.39
N LEU A 55 10.99 0.78 -13.37
CA LEU A 55 10.61 0.11 -12.14
C LEU A 55 11.85 -0.35 -11.35
N VAL A 56 12.83 -0.96 -12.02
CA VAL A 56 14.10 -1.35 -11.41
C VAL A 56 14.82 -0.13 -10.86
N MET A 57 14.93 0.95 -11.63
CA MET A 57 15.60 2.19 -11.21
C MET A 57 14.96 2.81 -9.97
N ILE A 58 13.63 2.94 -9.94
CA ILE A 58 12.90 3.45 -8.76
C ILE A 58 13.12 2.54 -7.55
N THR A 59 13.11 1.23 -7.77
CA THR A 59 13.30 0.24 -6.71
C THR A 59 14.71 0.30 -6.13
N THR A 60 15.74 0.34 -6.97
CA THR A 60 17.15 0.33 -6.53
C THR A 60 17.62 1.67 -5.98
N LEU A 61 17.16 2.80 -6.54
CA LEU A 61 17.61 4.14 -6.14
C LEU A 61 16.72 4.81 -5.09
N GLY A 62 15.45 4.44 -5.02
CA GLY A 62 14.49 5.00 -4.06
C GLY A 62 14.17 4.02 -2.95
N VAL A 63 13.48 2.93 -3.31
CA VAL A 63 12.88 2.01 -2.33
C VAL A 63 13.93 1.27 -1.49
N LEU A 64 14.97 0.74 -2.14
CA LEU A 64 16.01 -0.06 -1.51
C LEU A 64 16.85 0.73 -0.48
N PRO A 65 17.42 1.91 -0.79
CA PRO A 65 18.21 2.66 0.19
C PRO A 65 17.36 3.11 1.37
N LEU A 66 16.11 3.51 1.14
CA LEU A 66 15.19 3.88 2.22
C LEU A 66 14.82 2.67 3.10
N SER A 67 14.61 1.49 2.51
CA SER A 67 14.29 0.27 3.25
C SER A 67 15.47 -0.28 4.07
N LEU A 68 16.70 0.07 3.68
CA LEU A 68 17.95 -0.32 4.35
C LEU A 68 18.39 0.63 5.47
N GLN A 69 17.83 1.84 5.54
CA GLN A 69 18.17 2.79 6.61
C GLN A 69 17.68 2.27 7.97
N ARG A 70 18.64 1.88 8.82
CA ARG A 70 18.41 1.32 10.17
C ARG A 70 18.19 2.38 11.25
N ASN A 71 18.58 3.63 11.00
CA ASN A 71 18.51 4.71 11.99
C ASN A 71 17.21 5.52 11.85
N MET A 72 16.26 5.25 12.75
CA MET A 72 14.90 5.79 12.72
C MET A 72 14.70 7.13 13.46
N SER A 73 15.76 7.87 13.82
CA SER A 73 15.56 9.18 14.50
C SER A 73 14.76 10.17 13.64
N ASN A 74 14.76 9.99 12.31
CA ASN A 74 14.09 10.88 11.37
C ASN A 74 12.93 10.19 10.60
N SER A 75 12.62 8.91 10.87
CA SER A 75 11.61 8.17 10.10
C SER A 75 10.22 8.79 10.19
N MET A 76 9.85 9.34 11.35
CA MET A 76 8.56 10.03 11.51
C MET A 76 8.45 11.27 10.60
N LEU A 77 9.55 12.02 10.42
CA LEU A 77 9.56 13.19 9.53
C LEU A 77 9.35 12.79 8.06
N TRP A 78 10.01 11.74 7.60
CA TRP A 78 9.84 11.23 6.23
C TRP A 78 8.40 10.82 5.92
N LEU A 79 7.68 10.32 6.93
CA LEU A 79 6.28 9.94 6.81
C LEU A 79 5.35 11.16 6.78
N LEU A 80 5.62 12.16 7.60
CA LEU A 80 4.91 13.44 7.53
C LEU A 80 5.10 14.09 6.15
N ILE A 81 6.33 14.04 5.61
CA ILE A 81 6.63 14.51 4.26
C ILE A 81 5.83 13.71 3.22
N SER A 82 5.82 12.38 3.31
CA SER A 82 4.99 11.53 2.43
C SER A 82 3.52 11.92 2.48
N LEU A 83 2.97 12.15 3.68
CA LEU A 83 1.58 12.56 3.85
C LEU A 83 1.29 13.90 3.16
N ILE A 84 2.19 14.88 3.29
CA ILE A 84 2.08 16.17 2.59
C ILE A 84 2.03 15.96 1.08
N PHE A 85 2.88 15.10 0.51
CA PHE A 85 2.88 14.79 -0.93
C PHE A 85 1.64 14.02 -1.43
N TYR A 86 0.87 13.42 -0.53
CA TYR A 86 -0.42 12.79 -0.85
C TYR A 86 -1.58 13.78 -0.87
N THR A 87 -1.48 14.89 -0.15
CA THR A 87 -2.56 15.90 -0.08
C THR A 87 -3.01 16.46 -1.44
N PRO A 88 -2.13 16.72 -2.45
CA PRO A 88 -2.58 17.23 -3.74
C PRO A 88 -3.49 16.25 -4.49
N PHE A 89 -3.24 14.93 -4.33
CA PHE A 89 -4.09 13.90 -4.92
C PHE A 89 -5.50 13.94 -4.33
N VAL A 90 -5.60 14.00 -3.00
CA VAL A 90 -6.88 14.09 -2.29
C VAL A 90 -7.60 15.38 -2.69
N PHE A 91 -6.89 16.51 -2.67
CA PHE A 91 -7.46 17.80 -3.04
C PHE A 91 -7.99 17.80 -4.49
N MET A 92 -7.25 17.21 -5.43
CA MET A 92 -7.69 17.05 -6.81
C MET A 92 -8.99 16.23 -6.89
N LEU A 93 -9.10 15.12 -6.16
CA LEU A 93 -10.33 14.31 -6.14
C LEU A 93 -11.52 15.10 -5.58
N LEU A 94 -11.30 15.83 -4.48
CA LEU A 94 -12.33 16.69 -3.88
C LEU A 94 -12.78 17.78 -4.85
N ALA A 95 -11.83 18.47 -5.50
CA ALA A 95 -12.14 19.52 -6.48
C ALA A 95 -12.95 18.98 -7.66
N ARG A 96 -12.58 17.81 -8.20
CA ARG A 96 -13.33 17.14 -9.29
C ARG A 96 -14.73 16.72 -8.86
N CYS A 97 -14.88 16.23 -7.62
CA CYS A 97 -16.18 15.91 -7.07
C CYS A 97 -17.05 17.15 -6.91
N LEU A 98 -16.50 18.23 -6.35
CA LEU A 98 -17.21 19.50 -6.17
C LEU A 98 -17.65 20.12 -7.51
N ASP A 99 -16.80 20.08 -8.54
CA ASP A 99 -17.13 20.52 -9.89
C ASP A 99 -18.27 19.70 -10.52
N THR A 100 -18.28 18.38 -10.28
CA THR A 100 -19.35 17.49 -10.74
C THR A 100 -20.68 17.76 -10.01
N VAL A 101 -20.60 18.09 -8.72
CA VAL A 101 -21.74 18.44 -7.86
C VAL A 101 -22.32 19.80 -8.26
N SER A 102 -21.48 20.81 -8.42
CA SER A 102 -21.88 22.18 -8.76
C SER A 102 -22.45 22.28 -10.19
N SER A 103 -21.93 21.48 -11.12
CA SER A 103 -22.45 21.40 -12.49
C SER A 103 -23.79 20.67 -12.62
N GLY A 104 -24.40 20.22 -11.50
CA GLY A 104 -25.71 19.57 -11.50
C GLY A 104 -25.72 18.17 -12.13
N ARG A 105 -24.54 17.60 -12.45
CA ARG A 105 -24.40 16.29 -13.12
C ARG A 105 -24.75 15.10 -12.22
N LEU A 106 -24.99 15.34 -10.93
CA LEU A 106 -25.53 14.39 -9.96
C LEU A 106 -26.88 13.78 -10.40
N ALA A 107 -27.66 14.49 -11.21
CA ALA A 107 -28.97 14.03 -11.69
C ALA A 107 -28.89 13.02 -12.85
N THR A 108 -27.70 12.63 -13.29
CA THR A 108 -27.56 11.61 -14.34
C THR A 108 -27.93 10.22 -13.78
N PRO A 109 -28.76 9.42 -14.48
CA PRO A 109 -29.26 8.11 -14.00
C PRO A 109 -28.19 7.01 -13.93
N GLN A 110 -26.92 7.39 -14.01
CA GLN A 110 -25.76 6.50 -14.11
C GLN A 110 -25.16 6.18 -12.73
N ILE A 111 -25.53 6.90 -11.67
CA ILE A 111 -25.00 6.68 -10.32
C ILE A 111 -25.77 5.53 -9.66
N ARG A 112 -25.17 4.33 -9.63
CA ARG A 112 -25.69 3.19 -8.88
C ARG A 112 -25.09 3.18 -7.49
N LEU A 113 -25.89 3.52 -6.48
CA LEU A 113 -25.45 3.51 -5.07
C LEU A 113 -25.39 2.10 -4.47
N TRP A 114 -26.15 1.15 -5.05
CA TRP A 114 -26.32 -0.18 -4.45
C TRP A 114 -26.19 -1.29 -5.48
N HIS A 115 -25.26 -2.22 -5.26
CA HIS A 115 -25.06 -3.38 -6.13
C HIS A 115 -24.65 -4.64 -5.33
N TRP A 116 -25.61 -5.55 -5.14
CA TRP A 116 -25.43 -6.76 -4.30
C TRP A 116 -24.31 -7.69 -4.80
N SER A 117 -24.09 -7.77 -6.12
CA SER A 117 -23.08 -8.66 -6.69
C SER A 117 -21.63 -8.26 -6.36
N GLY A 118 -21.40 -7.04 -5.86
CA GLY A 118 -20.06 -6.54 -5.51
C GLY A 118 -19.61 -6.86 -4.09
N ILE A 119 -20.52 -7.26 -3.19
CA ILE A 119 -20.24 -7.37 -1.75
C ILE A 119 -19.10 -8.35 -1.45
N THR A 120 -19.08 -9.50 -2.11
CA THR A 120 -18.03 -10.52 -1.92
C THR A 120 -16.65 -10.04 -2.33
N THR A 121 -16.59 -9.07 -3.24
CA THR A 121 -15.34 -8.44 -3.69
C THR A 121 -14.95 -7.28 -2.77
N CYS A 122 -15.92 -6.51 -2.27
CA CYS A 122 -15.68 -5.38 -1.38
C CYS A 122 -15.28 -5.79 0.04
N LEU A 123 -15.83 -6.88 0.58
CA LEU A 123 -15.55 -7.34 1.94
C LEU A 123 -14.05 -7.53 2.27
N PRO A 124 -13.26 -8.28 1.48
CA PRO A 124 -11.84 -8.45 1.77
C PRO A 124 -11.06 -7.14 1.62
N ILE A 125 -11.51 -6.26 0.72
CA ILE A 125 -10.92 -4.94 0.55
C ILE A 125 -11.11 -4.13 1.84
N PHE A 126 -12.35 -3.96 2.30
CA PHE A 126 -12.65 -3.27 3.56
C PHE A 126 -11.89 -3.90 4.74
N GLY A 127 -11.83 -5.23 4.81
CA GLY A 127 -11.05 -5.93 5.82
C GLY A 127 -9.56 -5.55 5.80
N SER A 128 -8.97 -5.38 4.61
CA SER A 128 -7.57 -4.99 4.46
C SER A 128 -7.27 -3.51 4.81
N MET A 129 -8.25 -2.62 4.63
CA MET A 129 -8.09 -1.17 4.89
C MET A 129 -7.86 -0.84 6.37
N PHE A 130 -8.41 -1.66 7.27
CA PHE A 130 -8.38 -1.44 8.72
C PHE A 130 -7.36 -2.34 9.42
N ILE A 131 -6.36 -2.84 8.69
CA ILE A 131 -5.30 -3.67 9.28
C ILE A 131 -4.26 -2.79 9.96
N CYS A 132 -4.46 -2.58 11.27
CA CYS A 132 -3.52 -1.89 12.16
C CYS A 132 -2.73 -2.85 13.07
N GLN A 133 -3.23 -4.08 13.25
CA GLN A 133 -2.80 -5.04 14.26
C GLN A 133 -1.27 -5.25 14.32
N PRO A 134 -0.54 -5.45 13.20
CA PRO A 134 0.91 -5.69 13.27
C PRO A 134 1.71 -4.46 13.70
N GLN A 135 1.14 -3.26 13.63
CA GLN A 135 1.82 -2.01 13.99
C GLN A 135 1.47 -1.50 15.40
N VAL A 136 0.45 -2.08 16.04
CA VAL A 136 -0.02 -1.67 17.38
C VAL A 136 1.08 -1.78 18.43
N LEU A 137 1.85 -2.87 18.43
CA LEU A 137 2.88 -3.11 19.44
C LEU A 137 4.06 -2.11 19.33
N PRO A 138 4.66 -1.89 18.14
CA PRO A 138 5.64 -0.81 17.96
C PRO A 138 5.11 0.58 18.35
N MET A 139 3.85 0.88 18.03
CA MET A 139 3.22 2.15 18.41
C MET A 139 3.04 2.26 19.93
N TYR A 140 2.61 1.20 20.59
CA TYR A 140 2.46 1.13 22.06
C TYR A 140 3.78 1.42 22.78
N PHE A 141 4.89 0.84 22.32
CA PHE A 141 6.20 1.10 22.92
C PHE A 141 6.75 2.50 22.64
N SER A 142 6.21 3.19 21.63
CA SER A 142 6.59 4.56 21.27
C SER A 142 5.84 5.64 22.07
N LEU A 143 4.77 5.29 22.80
CA LEU A 143 4.01 6.21 23.63
C LEU A 143 4.78 6.57 24.92
N LYS A 144 4.91 7.88 25.17
CA LYS A 144 5.61 8.45 26.33
C LYS A 144 4.97 8.07 27.68
N GLU A 145 3.66 7.84 27.69
CA GLU A 145 2.90 7.36 28.86
C GLU A 145 2.13 6.09 28.48
N ARG A 146 2.53 4.96 29.06
CA ARG A 146 1.97 3.62 28.76
C ARG A 146 0.66 3.40 29.53
N SER A 147 -0.47 3.75 28.92
CA SER A 147 -1.80 3.38 29.42
C SER A 147 -2.60 2.68 28.32
N VAL A 148 -3.23 1.56 28.65
CA VAL A 148 -4.08 0.77 27.73
C VAL A 148 -5.29 1.59 27.30
N GLU A 149 -5.91 2.34 28.22
CA GLU A 149 -7.07 3.18 27.94
C GLU A 149 -6.76 4.28 26.94
N ARG A 150 -5.57 4.91 27.06
CA ARG A 150 -5.14 5.94 26.12
C ARG A 150 -4.82 5.36 24.74
N MET A 151 -4.22 4.18 24.71
CA MET A 151 -3.96 3.45 23.47
C MET A 151 -5.28 3.12 22.77
N GLU A 152 -6.26 2.57 23.48
CA GLU A 152 -7.58 2.25 22.94
C GLU A 152 -8.31 3.49 22.39
N LEU A 153 -8.30 4.59 23.14
CA LEU A 153 -8.88 5.86 22.68
C LEU A 153 -8.19 6.36 21.41
N ALA A 154 -6.85 6.31 21.35
CA ALA A 154 -6.09 6.71 20.17
C ALA A 154 -6.42 5.83 18.96
N PHE A 155 -6.54 4.51 19.13
CA PHE A 155 -6.96 3.61 18.06
C PHE A 155 -8.38 3.89 17.59
N LYS A 156 -9.32 4.11 18.51
CA LYS A 156 -10.71 4.44 18.16
C LYS A 156 -10.79 5.74 17.37
N GLN A 157 -10.03 6.76 17.76
CA GLN A 157 -9.94 8.03 17.03
C GLN A 157 -9.31 7.83 15.65
N ALA A 158 -8.19 7.11 15.56
CA ALA A 158 -7.53 6.82 14.28
C ALA A 158 -8.45 6.08 13.31
N ILE A 159 -9.14 5.02 13.77
CA ILE A 159 -10.10 4.26 12.95
C ILE A 159 -11.25 5.15 12.48
N THR A 160 -11.79 6.02 13.35
CA THR A 160 -12.89 6.92 12.99
C THR A 160 -12.46 7.93 11.92
N ILE A 161 -11.28 8.52 12.08
CA ILE A 161 -10.71 9.47 11.11
C ILE A 161 -10.46 8.77 9.77
N SER A 162 -9.80 7.61 9.78
CA SER A 162 -9.51 6.83 8.56
C SER A 162 -10.79 6.38 7.86
N CYS A 163 -11.79 5.92 8.61
CA CYS A 163 -13.09 5.52 8.05
C CYS A 163 -13.80 6.69 7.36
N THR A 164 -13.85 7.85 8.02
CA THR A 164 -14.45 9.06 7.46
C THR A 164 -13.69 9.50 6.20
N PHE A 165 -12.36 9.51 6.27
CA PHE A 165 -11.50 9.88 5.16
C PHE A 165 -11.68 8.96 3.95
N TYR A 166 -11.67 7.65 4.14
CA TYR A 166 -11.88 6.66 3.08
C TYR A 166 -13.26 6.73 2.47
N THR A 167 -14.29 7.02 3.27
CA THR A 167 -15.64 7.23 2.77
C THR A 167 -15.70 8.46 1.86
N ILE A 168 -15.10 9.58 2.27
CA ILE A 168 -15.06 10.80 1.46
C ILE A 168 -14.28 10.58 0.17
N VAL A 169 -13.05 10.04 0.24
CA VAL A 169 -12.21 9.80 -0.94
C VAL A 169 -12.87 8.80 -1.89
N GLY A 170 -13.48 7.73 -1.37
CA GLY A 170 -14.18 6.74 -2.18
C GLY A 170 -15.38 7.33 -2.90
N LEU A 171 -16.21 8.13 -2.21
CA LEU A 171 -17.35 8.81 -2.84
C LEU A 171 -16.90 9.85 -3.88
N CYS A 172 -15.91 10.68 -3.55
CA CYS A 172 -15.38 11.70 -4.45
C CYS A 172 -14.65 11.11 -5.65
N GLY A 173 -14.06 9.91 -5.52
CA GLY A 173 -13.49 9.16 -6.63
C GLY A 173 -14.55 8.53 -7.54
N TYR A 174 -15.70 8.14 -6.98
CA TYR A 174 -16.78 7.49 -7.72
C TYR A 174 -17.65 8.47 -8.52
N ILE A 175 -18.08 9.57 -7.89
CA ILE A 175 -19.05 10.53 -8.46
C ILE A 175 -18.65 11.05 -9.86
N PRO A 176 -17.39 11.44 -10.12
CA PRO A 176 -16.99 11.93 -11.43
C PRO A 176 -16.91 10.86 -12.53
N LEU A 177 -16.77 9.57 -12.17
CA LEU A 177 -16.61 8.44 -13.11
C LEU A 177 -17.59 7.28 -12.77
N PRO A 178 -18.91 7.45 -12.95
CA PRO A 178 -19.90 6.46 -12.49
C PRO A 178 -20.00 5.18 -13.35
N GLN A 179 -19.56 5.20 -14.62
CA GLN A 179 -19.80 4.07 -15.54
C GLN A 179 -18.78 2.93 -15.44
N THR A 180 -17.49 3.26 -15.31
CA THR A 180 -16.41 2.27 -15.19
C THR A 180 -15.38 2.83 -14.24
N VAL A 181 -15.39 2.34 -13.00
CA VAL A 181 -14.40 2.71 -11.98
C VAL A 181 -13.19 1.79 -12.13
N PRO A 182 -12.03 2.29 -12.58
CA PRO A 182 -10.81 1.51 -12.63
C PRO A 182 -10.23 1.36 -11.22
N GLY A 183 -9.46 0.29 -11.01
CA GLY A 183 -8.79 0.05 -9.72
C GLY A 183 -7.84 1.19 -9.31
N ASN A 184 -7.29 1.90 -10.29
CA ASN A 184 -6.48 3.10 -10.09
C ASN A 184 -7.03 4.30 -10.88
N ILE A 185 -7.74 5.18 -10.19
CA ILE A 185 -8.36 6.38 -10.77
C ILE A 185 -7.31 7.28 -11.42
N LEU A 186 -6.12 7.38 -10.84
CA LEU A 186 -5.09 8.31 -11.30
C LEU A 186 -4.43 7.85 -12.61
N ALA A 187 -4.42 6.54 -12.88
CA ALA A 187 -3.87 6.00 -14.12
C ALA A 187 -4.77 6.26 -15.33
N THR A 188 -6.09 6.30 -15.15
CA THR A 188 -7.05 6.46 -16.25
C THR A 188 -7.39 7.89 -16.59
N LEU A 189 -7.01 8.85 -15.74
CA LEU A 189 -7.22 10.26 -16.02
C LEU A 189 -6.38 10.70 -17.24
N PRO A 190 -6.89 11.60 -18.10
CA PRO A 190 -6.10 12.11 -19.22
C PRO A 190 -4.87 12.88 -18.71
N SER A 191 -3.73 12.68 -19.38
CA SER A 191 -2.48 13.39 -19.06
C SER A 191 -2.65 14.89 -19.30
N THR A 192 -2.59 15.65 -18.21
CA THR A 192 -2.51 17.11 -18.22
C THR A 192 -1.40 17.50 -17.25
N THR A 193 -0.77 18.65 -17.43
CA THR A 193 0.36 19.08 -16.59
C THR A 193 0.06 18.98 -15.08
N ALA A 194 -1.17 19.32 -14.67
CA ALA A 194 -1.60 19.20 -13.27
C ALA A 194 -1.74 17.74 -12.81
N ILE A 195 -2.34 16.88 -13.63
CA ILE A 195 -2.52 15.44 -13.31
C ILE A 195 -1.16 14.73 -13.28
N ASP A 196 -0.26 15.06 -14.20
CA ASP A 196 1.08 14.45 -14.26
C ASP A 196 1.94 14.89 -13.06
N TYR A 197 1.80 16.14 -12.60
CA TYR A 197 2.40 16.57 -11.34
C TYR A 197 1.84 15.79 -10.14
N VAL A 198 0.52 15.61 -10.06
CA VAL A 198 -0.12 14.83 -8.99
C VAL A 198 0.33 13.36 -9.03
N ARG A 199 0.47 12.76 -10.22
CA ARG A 199 1.03 11.41 -10.41
C ARG A 199 2.44 11.29 -9.85
N LEU A 200 3.30 12.26 -10.15
CA LEU A 200 4.67 12.28 -9.66
C LEU A 200 4.73 12.40 -8.14
N MET A 201 3.95 13.32 -7.55
CA MET A 201 3.90 13.51 -6.09
C MET A 201 3.34 12.27 -5.38
N PHE A 202 2.31 11.65 -5.95
CA PHE A 202 1.75 10.40 -5.45
C PHE A 202 2.75 9.24 -5.54
N LEU A 203 3.49 9.12 -6.63
CA LEU A 203 4.56 8.13 -6.80
C LEU A 203 5.67 8.30 -5.76
N PHE A 204 6.13 9.53 -5.56
CA PHE A 204 7.15 9.85 -4.56
C PHE A 204 6.67 9.50 -3.14
N SER A 205 5.43 9.85 -2.84
CA SER A 205 4.76 9.49 -1.60
C SER A 205 4.78 7.96 -1.40
N MET A 206 4.50 7.17 -2.44
CA MET A 206 4.54 5.69 -2.35
C MET A 206 5.93 5.13 -2.06
N VAL A 207 6.97 5.66 -2.72
CA VAL A 207 8.36 5.27 -2.46
C VAL A 207 8.75 5.55 -1.00
N MET A 208 8.32 6.69 -0.46
CA MET A 208 8.59 7.07 0.94
C MET A 208 7.84 6.23 1.97
N SER A 209 6.64 5.73 1.63
CA SER A 209 5.83 4.89 2.53
C SER A 209 6.22 3.41 2.50
N PHE A 210 6.86 2.94 1.44
CA PHE A 210 7.24 1.53 1.26
C PHE A 210 8.04 0.92 2.43
N PRO A 211 9.04 1.61 3.02
CA PRO A 211 9.82 1.06 4.13
C PRO A 211 8.94 0.63 5.31
N LEU A 212 7.85 1.35 5.60
CA LEU A 212 6.96 1.02 6.72
C LEU A 212 6.28 -0.33 6.57
N VAL A 213 5.98 -0.76 5.35
CA VAL A 213 5.36 -2.06 5.08
C VAL A 213 6.40 -3.17 5.15
N VAL A 214 7.64 -2.87 4.76
CA VAL A 214 8.76 -3.82 4.87
C VAL A 214 9.20 -4.04 6.31
N LEU A 215 9.09 -3.05 7.20
CA LEU A 215 9.49 -3.17 8.62
C LEU A 215 8.80 -4.34 9.36
N PRO A 216 7.46 -4.44 9.40
CA PRO A 216 6.76 -5.55 10.04
C PRO A 216 6.92 -6.85 9.23
N CYS A 217 7.00 -6.78 7.90
CA CYS A 217 7.28 -7.95 7.06
C CYS A 217 8.61 -8.61 7.45
N ARG A 218 9.66 -7.79 7.60
CA ARG A 218 10.99 -8.22 8.05
C ARG A 218 10.94 -8.84 9.44
N GLN A 219 10.21 -8.21 10.37
CA GLN A 219 10.07 -8.73 11.73
C GLN A 219 9.39 -10.10 11.71
N ALA A 220 8.28 -10.24 10.98
CA ALA A 220 7.53 -11.49 10.90
C ALA A 220 8.34 -12.61 10.21
N ILE A 221 9.05 -12.32 9.11
CA ILE A 221 9.91 -13.31 8.43
C ILE A 221 11.05 -13.76 9.34
N ASN A 222 11.67 -12.83 10.07
CA ASN A 222 12.74 -13.16 11.00
C ASN A 222 12.22 -14.04 12.16
N THR A 223 11.03 -13.74 12.66
CA THR A 223 10.36 -14.56 13.66
C THR A 223 10.09 -15.97 13.13
N LEU A 224 9.52 -16.12 11.92
CA LEU A 224 9.27 -17.44 11.33
C LEU A 224 10.55 -18.24 11.08
N LEU A 225 11.57 -17.64 10.47
CA LEU A 225 12.79 -18.36 10.10
C LEU A 225 13.63 -18.76 11.32
N PHE A 226 13.63 -17.95 12.40
CA PHE A 226 14.57 -18.12 13.51
C PHE A 226 13.92 -18.51 14.84
N GLU A 227 12.65 -18.20 15.09
CA GLU A 227 11.95 -18.70 16.28
C GLU A 227 11.53 -20.17 16.08
N GLN A 228 11.32 -20.61 14.84
CA GLN A 228 11.09 -22.01 14.51
C GLN A 228 12.38 -22.86 14.55
N GLN A 229 13.56 -22.24 14.42
CA GLN A 229 14.85 -22.89 14.70
C GLN A 229 15.12 -23.04 16.21
N ARG A 230 14.27 -22.46 17.07
CA ARG A 230 14.45 -22.38 18.53
C ARG A 230 13.49 -23.30 19.28
N GLU A 231 13.23 -24.49 18.74
CA GLU A 231 12.65 -25.62 19.50
C GLU A 231 13.70 -26.46 20.25
N ASP A 232 14.99 -26.14 20.14
CA ASP A 232 16.06 -26.77 20.93
C ASP A 232 16.47 -25.90 22.13
N GLY A 233 15.60 -25.84 23.15
CA GLY A 233 15.94 -25.82 24.58
C GLY A 233 16.93 -24.81 25.19
N THR A 234 17.52 -23.86 24.47
CA THR A 234 18.50 -22.92 25.04
C THR A 234 18.14 -21.46 24.73
N PHE A 235 17.80 -20.72 25.78
CA PHE A 235 17.54 -19.29 25.72
C PHE A 235 18.87 -18.52 25.56
N SER A 236 19.31 -18.26 24.33
CA SER A 236 20.25 -17.17 24.06
C SER A 236 19.46 -15.89 23.75
N VAL A 237 19.41 -15.01 24.74
CA VAL A 237 18.93 -13.63 24.61
C VAL A 237 19.83 -12.90 23.62
N SER A 238 19.24 -12.19 22.65
CA SER A 238 19.89 -11.23 21.74
C SER A 238 21.27 -11.63 21.18
N GLY A 239 21.30 -12.44 20.14
CA GLY A 239 22.36 -12.34 19.14
C GLY A 239 22.00 -11.20 18.20
N ASP A 240 22.77 -10.11 18.22
CA ASP A 240 22.67 -9.00 17.26
C ASP A 240 22.44 -9.56 15.85
N MET A 241 21.29 -9.25 15.24
CA MET A 241 20.97 -9.77 13.91
C MET A 241 22.07 -9.31 12.96
N PRO A 242 22.86 -10.23 12.36
CA PRO A 242 24.02 -9.84 11.59
C PRO A 242 23.55 -8.98 10.42
N ARG A 243 24.22 -7.83 10.23
CA ARG A 243 23.88 -6.81 9.23
C ARG A 243 23.65 -7.41 7.84
N GLN A 244 24.37 -8.49 7.51
CA GLN A 244 24.20 -9.25 6.27
C GLN A 244 22.82 -9.91 6.12
N ARG A 245 22.27 -10.54 7.17
CA ARG A 245 20.93 -11.16 7.13
C ARG A 245 19.83 -10.12 6.94
N HIS A 246 19.98 -8.97 7.59
CA HIS A 246 19.06 -7.83 7.43
C HIS A 246 19.01 -7.34 5.98
N VAL A 247 20.18 -7.20 5.35
CA VAL A 247 20.29 -6.78 3.94
C VAL A 247 19.71 -7.85 3.01
N ILE A 248 20.11 -9.12 3.18
CA ILE A 248 19.70 -10.23 2.30
C ILE A 248 18.18 -10.42 2.31
N VAL A 249 17.55 -10.48 3.48
CA VAL A 249 16.09 -10.67 3.58
C VAL A 249 15.34 -9.50 2.93
N THR A 250 15.79 -8.26 3.19
CA THR A 250 15.15 -7.06 2.62
C THR A 250 15.28 -7.04 1.10
N VAL A 251 16.48 -7.33 0.56
CA VAL A 251 16.72 -7.43 -0.88
C VAL A 251 15.85 -8.51 -1.51
N LEU A 252 15.83 -9.72 -0.95
CA LEU A 252 15.02 -10.83 -1.47
C LEU A 252 13.53 -10.50 -1.50
N VAL A 253 12.98 -9.91 -0.43
CA VAL A 253 11.58 -9.50 -0.36
C VAL A 253 11.26 -8.41 -1.39
N VAL A 254 12.09 -7.38 -1.50
CA VAL A 254 11.88 -6.26 -2.44
C VAL A 254 11.92 -6.74 -3.89
N PHE A 255 12.95 -7.50 -4.28
CA PHE A 255 13.08 -7.95 -5.66
C PHE A 255 12.05 -9.02 -6.04
N SER A 256 11.69 -9.93 -5.11
CA SER A 256 10.63 -10.91 -5.37
C SER A 256 9.27 -10.24 -5.57
N THR A 257 8.89 -9.32 -4.66
CA THR A 257 7.62 -8.58 -4.78
C THR A 257 7.58 -7.66 -6.00
N MET A 258 8.70 -7.02 -6.37
CA MET A 258 8.82 -6.24 -7.61
C MET A 258 8.61 -7.10 -8.86
N THR A 259 9.26 -8.27 -8.92
CA THR A 259 9.14 -9.18 -10.07
C THR A 259 7.72 -9.69 -10.22
N VAL A 260 7.10 -10.14 -9.13
CA VAL A 260 5.71 -10.61 -9.15
C VAL A 260 4.75 -9.46 -9.48
N GLY A 261 4.95 -8.26 -8.92
CA GLY A 261 4.15 -7.08 -9.23
C GLY A 261 4.20 -6.68 -10.72
N ALA A 262 5.38 -6.74 -11.33
CA ALA A 262 5.56 -6.49 -12.77
C ALA A 262 4.86 -7.57 -13.62
N LEU A 263 5.07 -8.85 -13.30
CA LEU A 263 4.47 -9.97 -14.02
C LEU A 263 2.94 -9.99 -13.92
N VAL A 264 2.38 -9.66 -12.76
CA VAL A 264 0.93 -9.58 -12.55
C VAL A 264 0.31 -8.51 -13.45
N GLN A 265 1.01 -7.41 -13.68
CA GLN A 265 0.54 -6.33 -14.55
C GLN A 265 0.68 -6.68 -16.04
N ASP A 266 1.77 -7.35 -16.43
CA ASP A 266 1.98 -7.77 -17.82
C ASP A 266 1.08 -8.95 -18.22
N GLY A 267 0.79 -9.87 -17.29
CA GLY A 267 -0.15 -10.98 -17.48
C GLY A 267 -1.60 -10.52 -17.71
N MET A 268 -1.97 -9.32 -17.26
CA MET A 268 -3.26 -8.71 -17.59
C MET A 268 -3.41 -8.29 -19.05
N ILE A 269 -2.32 -8.20 -19.82
CA ILE A 269 -2.34 -7.75 -21.21
C ILE A 269 -2.64 -8.90 -22.18
N THR A 270 -2.49 -10.17 -21.79
CA THR A 270 -2.46 -11.28 -22.78
C THR A 270 -3.49 -12.41 -22.67
N ASP A 271 -4.15 -12.74 -21.55
CA ASP A 271 -5.30 -13.67 -21.62
C ASP A 271 -6.14 -13.83 -20.33
N VAL A 272 -7.46 -13.92 -20.51
CA VAL A 272 -8.50 -14.55 -19.65
C VAL A 272 -8.87 -13.97 -18.26
N SER A 273 -10.14 -13.54 -18.17
CA SER A 273 -11.02 -13.37 -16.98
C SER A 273 -10.48 -12.65 -15.73
N PRO A 274 -10.54 -11.30 -15.75
CA PRO A 274 -9.99 -10.42 -14.73
C PRO A 274 -11.07 -9.87 -13.79
N SER A 275 -11.59 -10.66 -12.83
CA SER A 275 -12.65 -10.08 -11.95
C SER A 275 -12.65 -10.47 -10.48
N LYS A 276 -12.04 -11.58 -10.05
CA LYS A 276 -12.19 -12.04 -8.65
C LYS A 276 -10.93 -12.04 -7.81
N ILE A 277 -9.77 -12.37 -8.37
CA ILE A 277 -8.51 -12.41 -7.62
C ILE A 277 -7.83 -11.02 -7.62
N TYR A 278 -8.02 -10.24 -8.68
CA TYR A 278 -7.36 -8.95 -8.88
C TYR A 278 -7.93 -7.82 -8.01
N ASN A 279 -9.25 -7.77 -7.78
CA ASN A 279 -9.84 -6.77 -6.89
C ASN A 279 -9.44 -6.98 -5.42
N GLN A 280 -8.99 -8.17 -5.04
CA GLN A 280 -8.61 -8.47 -3.66
C GLN A 280 -7.19 -7.95 -3.33
N PHE A 281 -6.27 -7.96 -4.31
CA PHE A 281 -4.89 -7.45 -4.14
C PHE A 281 -4.71 -6.00 -4.64
N THR A 282 -5.43 -5.57 -5.67
CA THR A 282 -5.30 -4.23 -6.28
C THR A 282 -6.17 -3.17 -5.59
N LEU A 283 -6.96 -3.53 -4.58
CA LEU A 283 -7.73 -2.56 -3.76
C LEU A 283 -7.27 -2.52 -2.28
N GLN A 284 -6.36 -3.41 -1.89
CA GLN A 284 -5.38 -3.20 -0.81
C GLN A 284 -4.54 -1.92 -1.04
N TYR A 285 -4.50 -1.49 -2.30
CA TYR A 285 -3.73 -0.43 -2.94
C TYR A 285 -3.94 1.00 -2.43
N VAL A 286 -5.19 1.41 -2.21
CA VAL A 286 -5.51 2.80 -1.83
C VAL A 286 -5.49 2.96 -0.30
N LEU A 287 -5.52 1.86 0.44
CA LEU A 287 -6.07 1.83 1.80
C LEU A 287 -5.18 1.16 2.85
N CYS A 288 -4.09 0.50 2.45
CA CYS A 288 -3.04 0.08 3.40
C CYS A 288 -2.17 1.26 3.89
N ARG A 289 -2.56 2.51 3.59
CA ARG A 289 -1.77 3.73 3.79
C ARG A 289 -2.03 4.50 5.09
N PHE A 290 -3.05 4.12 5.87
CA PHE A 290 -3.41 4.79 7.14
C PHE A 290 -3.32 3.87 8.37
N CYS A 291 -2.42 2.90 8.36
CA CYS A 291 -1.97 2.22 9.58
C CYS A 291 -0.47 2.39 9.77
#